data_AF-A0A353VH54-F1
#
_entry.id   AF-A0A353VH54-F1
#
_cell.length_a   1.000
_cell.length_b   1.000
_cell.length_c   1.000
_cell.angle_alpha   90.00
_cell.angle_beta   90.00
_cell.angle_gamma   90.00
#
_symmetry.space_group_name_H-M   'P 1'
#
loop_
_entity.id
_entity.type
_entity.pdbx_description
1 polymer ?
#
loop_
_entity_poly.entity_id
_entity_poly.type
_entity_poly.pdbx_seq_one_letter_code
_entity_poly.pdbx_strand_id
1 'polypeptide(L)'
;MKKYRIPIVALTVLAAFSLQTCKHCNDPTNPDCANYDPCYGKKTINTFFKVRPGDRGFPPPEEWCDLVNCDTFNTVFVRFDIPEGNPENSTYEWQIGEEPEPRYGEGFEIEFGPHIAKYGWETWLPITLTIRTPPNGCLTNPGDTLISVTRELFFTEKALKLYKEGEDTAIFKGYFEDDPNGEAIIQYIRINEGSIGGVAAPTTAIVGVPFVDTLVYPRICYFDNCANHLHTKSVIYQDANDCYKRTKYPLSEAEFQFLGSEDEVKLTWVQNEPGIHKRHVFIGARQ
;
A
#
# COMPACT_ATOMS: atom_id res chain seq x y z
N MET A 1 69.43 12.94 -13.19
CA MET A 1 68.02 12.92 -12.76
C MET A 1 67.18 11.95 -13.60
N LYS A 2 67.40 10.63 -13.52
CA LYS A 2 66.70 9.62 -14.37
C LYS A 2 66.29 8.32 -13.64
N LYS A 3 66.41 8.23 -12.31
CA LYS A 3 66.21 6.97 -11.55
C LYS A 3 64.86 6.80 -10.84
N TYR A 4 63.94 7.78 -10.90
CA TYR A 4 62.65 7.72 -10.21
C TYR A 4 61.43 7.53 -11.13
N ARG A 5 61.61 7.34 -12.45
CA ARG A 5 60.48 7.27 -13.40
C ARG A 5 59.78 5.90 -13.45
N ILE A 6 60.46 4.81 -13.11
CA ILE A 6 59.91 3.45 -13.16
C ILE A 6 58.91 3.14 -12.02
N PRO A 7 59.15 3.51 -10.73
CA PRO A 7 58.21 3.18 -9.67
C PRO A 7 56.88 3.96 -9.74
N ILE A 8 56.88 5.17 -10.32
CA ILE A 8 55.67 5.99 -10.44
C ILE A 8 54.69 5.38 -11.46
N VAL A 9 55.19 4.85 -12.57
CA VAL A 9 54.35 4.21 -13.61
C VAL A 9 53.77 2.88 -13.10
N ALA A 10 54.53 2.11 -12.33
CA ALA A 10 54.03 0.88 -11.72
C ALA A 10 52.91 1.17 -10.69
N LEU A 11 53.06 2.24 -9.89
CA LEU A 11 52.06 2.63 -8.89
C LEU A 11 50.77 3.17 -9.53
N THR A 12 50.86 3.94 -10.62
CA THR A 12 49.66 4.42 -11.32
C THR A 12 48.92 3.32 -12.07
N VAL A 13 49.62 2.32 -12.61
CA VAL A 13 48.98 1.13 -13.22
C VAL A 13 48.28 0.28 -12.14
N LEU A 14 48.90 0.03 -10.99
CA LEU A 14 48.26 -0.67 -9.87
C LEU A 14 47.05 0.08 -9.31
N ALA A 15 47.13 1.41 -9.18
CA ALA A 15 46.00 2.24 -8.74
C ALA A 15 44.85 2.24 -9.76
N ALA A 16 45.14 2.27 -11.06
CA ALA A 16 44.13 2.18 -12.12
C ALA A 16 43.41 0.83 -12.14
N PHE A 17 44.10 -0.27 -11.84
CA PHE A 17 43.45 -1.59 -11.70
C PHE A 17 42.60 -1.71 -10.43
N SER A 18 42.98 -1.08 -9.31
CA SER A 18 42.14 -1.06 -8.09
C SER A 18 40.87 -0.21 -8.20
N LEU A 19 40.84 0.78 -9.11
CA LEU A 19 39.65 1.59 -9.36
C LEU A 19 38.59 0.88 -10.23
N GLN A 20 38.96 -0.21 -10.93
CA GLN A 20 38.00 -1.02 -11.68
C GLN A 20 37.31 -2.11 -10.82
N THR A 21 37.82 -2.40 -9.62
CA THR A 21 37.29 -3.48 -8.78
C THR A 21 36.10 -3.09 -7.91
N CYS A 22 35.70 -1.81 -7.87
CA CYS A 22 34.48 -1.38 -7.21
C CYS A 22 33.43 -0.94 -8.24
N LYS A 23 32.94 -1.87 -9.08
CA LYS A 23 31.59 -1.71 -9.62
C LYS A 23 30.64 -1.72 -8.42
N HIS A 24 29.87 -0.66 -8.22
CA HIS A 24 28.81 -0.61 -7.22
C HIS A 24 27.71 -1.61 -7.62
N CYS A 25 27.93 -2.89 -7.31
CA CYS A 25 27.04 -4.00 -7.60
C CYS A 25 25.97 -4.12 -6.51
N ASN A 26 25.19 -3.05 -6.30
CA ASN A 26 24.06 -3.06 -5.37
C ASN A 26 22.77 -3.53 -6.04
N ASP A 27 22.76 -3.63 -7.38
CA ASP A 27 21.61 -4.03 -8.16
C ASP A 27 21.72 -5.51 -8.55
N PRO A 28 20.96 -6.41 -7.89
CA PRO A 28 20.94 -7.84 -8.22
C PRO A 28 20.25 -8.14 -9.56
N THR A 29 19.62 -7.18 -10.23
CA THR A 29 19.01 -7.37 -11.55
C THR A 29 19.98 -7.08 -12.71
N ASN A 30 21.17 -6.57 -12.42
CA ASN A 30 22.15 -6.22 -13.43
C ASN A 30 23.04 -7.42 -13.81
N PRO A 31 23.02 -7.91 -15.08
CA PRO A 31 23.80 -9.06 -15.52
C PRO A 31 25.32 -8.84 -15.47
N ASP A 32 25.78 -7.59 -15.43
CA ASP A 32 27.21 -7.26 -15.31
C ASP A 32 27.74 -7.32 -13.86
N CYS A 33 26.87 -7.63 -12.91
CA CYS A 33 27.17 -7.68 -11.48
C CYS A 33 27.35 -9.13 -10.99
N ALA A 34 28.28 -9.33 -10.05
CA ALA A 34 28.57 -10.66 -9.50
C ALA A 34 27.41 -11.24 -8.67
N ASN A 35 26.53 -10.38 -8.15
CA ASN A 35 25.31 -10.74 -7.44
C ASN A 35 24.06 -10.77 -8.36
N TYR A 36 24.25 -10.90 -9.67
CA TYR A 36 23.14 -11.03 -10.61
C TYR A 36 22.26 -12.24 -10.25
N ASP A 37 21.01 -11.96 -9.92
CA ASP A 37 19.93 -12.92 -9.75
C ASP A 37 18.82 -12.54 -10.75
N PRO A 38 18.70 -13.25 -11.89
CA PRO A 38 17.64 -12.99 -12.88
C PRO A 38 16.22 -13.18 -12.31
N CYS A 39 16.12 -13.81 -11.14
CA CYS A 39 14.89 -14.08 -10.41
C CYS A 39 14.70 -13.18 -9.19
N TYR A 40 15.53 -12.15 -8.99
CA TYR A 40 15.32 -11.17 -7.92
C TYR A 40 13.92 -10.55 -8.04
N GLY A 41 13.11 -10.69 -6.99
CA GLY A 41 11.71 -10.22 -6.97
C GLY A 41 10.71 -11.04 -7.82
N LYS A 42 11.14 -12.12 -8.50
CA LYS A 42 10.29 -12.95 -9.39
C LYS A 42 10.03 -14.36 -8.88
N LYS A 43 10.38 -14.63 -7.62
CA LYS A 43 10.20 -15.95 -6.96
C LYS A 43 8.84 -16.10 -6.29
N THR A 44 8.01 -15.07 -6.35
CA THR A 44 6.69 -15.05 -5.72
C THR A 44 5.68 -14.45 -6.68
N ILE A 45 4.46 -14.99 -6.68
CA ILE A 45 3.34 -14.38 -7.41
C ILE A 45 2.94 -13.09 -6.69
N ASN A 46 2.79 -12.00 -7.45
CA ASN A 46 2.25 -10.76 -6.91
C ASN A 46 0.74 -10.95 -6.70
N THR A 47 0.26 -10.78 -5.46
CA THR A 47 -1.15 -10.90 -5.08
C THR A 47 -1.85 -9.56 -4.87
N PHE A 48 -1.16 -8.44 -5.09
CA PHE A 48 -1.68 -7.12 -4.79
C PHE A 48 -2.61 -6.59 -5.88
N PHE A 49 -3.80 -7.19 -5.98
CA PHE A 49 -4.81 -6.79 -6.96
C PHE A 49 -5.42 -5.43 -6.62
N LYS A 50 -5.80 -4.69 -7.66
CA LYS A 50 -6.36 -3.35 -7.53
C LYS A 50 -7.89 -3.40 -7.52
N VAL A 51 -8.49 -2.59 -6.66
CA VAL A 51 -9.95 -2.44 -6.56
C VAL A 51 -10.27 -0.97 -6.45
N ARG A 52 -11.21 -0.50 -7.27
CA ARG A 52 -11.54 0.91 -7.42
C ARG A 52 -13.02 1.11 -7.77
N PRO A 53 -13.57 2.31 -7.56
CA PRO A 53 -14.87 2.68 -8.09
C PRO A 53 -14.94 2.36 -9.59
N GLY A 54 -16.03 1.74 -9.98
CA GLY A 54 -16.31 1.42 -11.37
C GLY A 54 -16.71 2.66 -12.16
N ASP A 55 -16.41 2.63 -13.44
CA ASP A 55 -16.57 3.73 -14.38
C ASP A 55 -17.83 3.58 -15.24
N ARG A 56 -18.70 2.60 -14.92
CA ARG A 56 -19.91 2.25 -15.70
C ARG A 56 -19.58 1.90 -17.14
N GLY A 57 -18.44 1.26 -17.36
CA GLY A 57 -17.92 0.90 -18.68
C GLY A 57 -17.24 2.03 -19.46
N PHE A 58 -17.04 3.22 -18.87
CA PHE A 58 -16.20 4.26 -19.48
C PHE A 58 -14.74 4.04 -19.08
N PRO A 59 -13.76 4.08 -20.00
CA PRO A 59 -12.36 4.02 -19.57
C PRO A 59 -12.02 5.26 -18.73
N PRO A 60 -11.31 5.11 -17.60
CA PRO A 60 -10.90 6.27 -16.82
C PRO A 60 -9.89 7.09 -17.66
N PRO A 61 -9.91 8.44 -17.58
CA PRO A 61 -8.85 9.26 -18.14
C PRO A 61 -7.47 8.80 -17.69
N GLU A 62 -6.47 8.85 -18.58
CA GLU A 62 -5.07 8.50 -18.27
C GLU A 62 -4.50 9.32 -17.11
N GLU A 63 -5.09 10.49 -16.85
CA GLU A 63 -4.78 11.42 -15.76
C GLU A 63 -5.31 10.96 -14.38
N TRP A 64 -6.15 9.93 -14.31
CA TRP A 64 -6.56 9.27 -13.05
C TRP A 64 -5.46 8.32 -12.56
N CYS A 65 -4.21 8.81 -12.61
CA CYS A 65 -2.99 8.10 -12.25
C CYS A 65 -3.12 7.52 -10.84
N ASP A 66 -2.81 6.23 -10.72
CA ASP A 66 -2.58 5.54 -9.45
C ASP A 66 -3.72 5.64 -8.43
N LEU A 67 -4.93 5.29 -8.87
CA LEU A 67 -6.07 5.10 -7.96
C LEU A 67 -5.68 4.14 -6.83
N VAL A 68 -5.69 4.68 -5.61
CA VAL A 68 -5.30 3.99 -4.38
C VAL A 68 -6.20 2.77 -4.20
N ASN A 69 -5.59 1.60 -4.01
CA ASN A 69 -6.31 0.39 -3.65
C ASN A 69 -7.17 0.65 -2.42
N CYS A 70 -8.49 0.67 -2.61
CA CYS A 70 -9.43 0.80 -1.52
C CYS A 70 -10.20 -0.50 -1.33
N ASP A 71 -10.61 -0.73 -0.09
CA ASP A 71 -11.52 -1.80 0.30
C ASP A 71 -12.88 -1.22 0.71
N THR A 72 -13.16 0.05 0.42
CA THR A 72 -14.40 0.71 0.86
C THR A 72 -15.03 1.56 -0.23
N PHE A 73 -16.34 1.41 -0.41
CA PHE A 73 -17.08 1.94 -1.54
C PHE A 73 -18.44 2.54 -1.13
N ASN A 74 -18.74 3.73 -1.64
CA ASN A 74 -20.09 4.32 -1.65
C ASN A 74 -20.77 4.26 -3.01
N THR A 75 -20.24 3.43 -3.90
CA THR A 75 -20.74 3.21 -5.24
C THR A 75 -21.19 1.77 -5.37
N VAL A 76 -22.15 1.55 -6.24
CA VAL A 76 -22.59 0.20 -6.61
C VAL A 76 -21.72 -0.39 -7.72
N PHE A 77 -20.93 0.40 -8.45
CA PHE A 77 -20.03 -0.13 -9.48
C PHE A 77 -18.62 -0.20 -8.89
N VAL A 78 -17.99 -1.37 -8.98
CA VAL A 78 -16.62 -1.57 -8.53
C VAL A 78 -15.86 -2.32 -9.62
N ARG A 79 -14.65 -1.85 -9.89
CA ARG A 79 -13.74 -2.43 -10.86
C ARG A 79 -12.56 -3.10 -10.16
N PHE A 80 -12.21 -4.25 -10.71
CA PHE A 80 -11.12 -5.11 -10.28
C PHE A 80 -10.10 -5.20 -11.41
N ASP A 81 -8.83 -5.03 -11.07
CA ASP A 81 -7.71 -5.19 -12.00
C ASP A 81 -6.64 -6.08 -11.34
N ILE A 82 -6.02 -6.98 -12.11
CA ILE A 82 -4.99 -7.89 -11.60
C ILE A 82 -3.73 -7.16 -11.11
N PRO A 83 -2.94 -7.81 -10.26
CA PRO A 83 -1.59 -7.34 -9.93
C PRO A 83 -0.68 -7.33 -11.16
N GLU A 84 0.02 -6.22 -11.35
CA GLU A 84 1.04 -6.08 -12.38
C GLU A 84 2.29 -6.93 -12.07
N GLY A 85 3.05 -7.28 -13.11
CA GLY A 85 4.35 -7.96 -12.98
C GLY A 85 4.28 -9.49 -12.86
N ASN A 86 3.08 -10.08 -12.84
CA ASN A 86 2.94 -11.53 -12.99
C ASN A 86 3.25 -11.97 -14.43
N PRO A 87 3.70 -13.23 -14.64
CA PRO A 87 3.98 -13.74 -16.00
C PRO A 87 2.75 -13.70 -16.93
N GLU A 88 2.98 -13.40 -18.21
CA GLU A 88 1.94 -13.20 -19.24
C GLU A 88 0.99 -14.40 -19.43
N ASN A 89 1.41 -15.60 -19.04
CA ASN A 89 0.62 -16.84 -19.12
C ASN A 89 -0.09 -17.21 -17.81
N SER A 90 -0.17 -16.29 -16.86
CA SER A 90 -0.91 -16.48 -15.62
C SER A 90 -2.42 -16.44 -15.87
N THR A 91 -3.17 -17.22 -15.12
CA THR A 91 -4.64 -17.24 -15.16
C THR A 91 -5.20 -16.72 -13.85
N TYR A 92 -6.33 -16.02 -13.94
CA TYR A 92 -6.95 -15.31 -12.82
C TYR A 92 -8.40 -15.75 -12.66
N GLU A 93 -8.73 -16.23 -11.48
CA GLU A 93 -10.06 -16.68 -11.08
C GLU A 93 -10.50 -15.85 -9.88
N TRP A 94 -11.71 -15.31 -9.95
CA TRP A 94 -12.27 -14.39 -8.97
C TRP A 94 -13.53 -14.96 -8.37
N GLN A 95 -13.55 -15.09 -7.04
CA GLN A 95 -14.72 -15.49 -6.27
C GLN A 95 -15.29 -14.26 -5.56
N ILE A 96 -16.55 -13.94 -5.86
CA ILE A 96 -17.24 -12.73 -5.38
C ILE A 96 -18.24 -13.15 -4.31
N GLY A 97 -17.89 -12.97 -3.03
CA GLY A 97 -18.68 -13.45 -1.92
C GLY A 97 -19.05 -14.92 -2.06
N GLU A 98 -20.36 -15.18 -1.97
CA GLU A 98 -20.96 -16.50 -2.14
C GLU A 98 -21.58 -16.71 -3.53
N GLU A 99 -21.19 -15.92 -4.55
CA GLU A 99 -21.63 -16.18 -5.93
C GLU A 99 -21.26 -17.62 -6.33
N PRO A 100 -22.18 -18.40 -6.92
CA PRO A 100 -21.95 -19.83 -7.18
C PRO A 100 -20.91 -20.08 -8.26
N GLU A 101 -20.75 -19.13 -9.18
CA GLU A 101 -19.85 -19.24 -10.33
C GLU A 101 -18.73 -18.21 -10.20
N PRO A 102 -17.46 -18.65 -10.26
CA PRO A 102 -16.33 -17.72 -10.29
C PRO A 102 -16.27 -17.00 -11.63
N ARG A 103 -15.57 -15.87 -11.63
CA ARG A 103 -15.30 -15.06 -12.83
C ARG A 103 -13.85 -15.25 -13.25
N TYR A 104 -13.57 -15.12 -14.54
CA TYR A 104 -12.23 -15.33 -15.09
C TYR A 104 -11.79 -14.11 -15.88
N GLY A 105 -10.52 -13.73 -15.74
CA GLY A 105 -9.91 -12.66 -16.53
C GLY A 105 -9.05 -11.69 -15.72
N GLU A 106 -8.36 -10.81 -16.44
CA GLU A 106 -7.42 -9.83 -15.89
C GLU A 106 -8.09 -8.65 -15.17
N GLY A 107 -9.38 -8.46 -15.41
CA GLY A 107 -10.14 -7.42 -14.76
C GLY A 107 -11.56 -7.37 -15.27
N PHE A 108 -12.44 -6.80 -14.47
CA PHE A 108 -13.84 -6.61 -14.81
C PHE A 108 -14.46 -5.55 -13.89
N GLU A 109 -15.67 -5.14 -14.24
CA GLU A 109 -16.51 -4.30 -13.41
C GLU A 109 -17.76 -5.08 -13.00
N ILE A 110 -18.19 -4.91 -11.76
CA ILE A 110 -19.42 -5.51 -11.20
C ILE A 110 -20.32 -4.42 -10.67
N GLU A 111 -21.61 -4.57 -10.91
CA GLU A 111 -22.65 -3.83 -10.22
C GLU A 111 -23.13 -4.59 -8.97
N PHE A 112 -22.88 -4.01 -7.80
CA PHE A 112 -23.28 -4.47 -6.47
C PHE A 112 -24.65 -3.95 -6.01
N GLY A 113 -25.42 -3.32 -6.91
CA GLY A 113 -26.79 -2.87 -6.64
C GLY A 113 -27.68 -3.96 -6.03
N PRO A 114 -27.70 -5.19 -6.58
CA PRO A 114 -28.44 -6.31 -5.99
C PRO A 114 -27.96 -6.73 -4.59
N HIS A 115 -26.64 -6.70 -4.34
CA HIS A 115 -26.07 -7.01 -3.03
C HIS A 115 -26.52 -5.98 -1.99
N ILE A 116 -26.37 -4.69 -2.32
CA ILE A 116 -26.78 -3.57 -1.46
C ILE A 116 -28.30 -3.56 -1.25
N ALA A 117 -29.09 -3.88 -2.27
CA ALA A 117 -30.55 -4.00 -2.13
C ALA A 117 -30.97 -5.14 -1.19
N LYS A 118 -30.18 -6.23 -1.12
CA LYS A 118 -30.45 -7.38 -0.26
C LYS A 118 -29.99 -7.18 1.18
N TYR A 119 -28.79 -6.65 1.38
CA TYR A 119 -28.14 -6.58 2.70
C TYR A 119 -28.09 -5.17 3.29
N GLY A 120 -28.41 -4.15 2.50
CA GLY A 120 -28.28 -2.75 2.87
C GLY A 120 -26.88 -2.19 2.63
N TRP A 121 -26.71 -0.91 2.95
CA TRP A 121 -25.39 -0.32 3.17
C TRP A 121 -24.81 -0.79 4.51
N GLU A 122 -23.52 -0.52 4.73
CA GLU A 122 -22.73 -0.99 5.87
C GLU A 122 -22.52 -2.51 5.88
N THR A 123 -22.33 -3.08 4.69
CA THR A 123 -22.16 -4.52 4.48
C THR A 123 -20.75 -4.86 4.00
N TRP A 124 -20.28 -6.03 4.38
CA TRP A 124 -19.00 -6.59 3.95
C TRP A 124 -19.20 -7.65 2.89
N LEU A 125 -18.25 -7.74 1.97
CA LEU A 125 -18.24 -8.74 0.92
C LEU A 125 -16.81 -9.25 0.66
N PRO A 126 -16.52 -10.54 0.92
CA PRO A 126 -15.22 -11.11 0.59
C PRO A 126 -15.04 -11.20 -0.92
N ILE A 127 -13.87 -10.81 -1.41
CA ILE A 127 -13.44 -10.99 -2.79
C ILE A 127 -12.13 -11.76 -2.78
N THR A 128 -12.15 -12.94 -3.39
CA THR A 128 -10.96 -13.79 -3.48
C THR A 128 -10.44 -13.82 -4.90
N LEU A 129 -9.16 -13.48 -5.08
CA LEU A 129 -8.43 -13.69 -6.33
C LEU A 129 -7.53 -14.92 -6.17
N THR A 130 -7.70 -15.89 -7.06
CA THR A 130 -6.79 -17.03 -7.23
C THR A 130 -5.97 -16.82 -8.49
N ILE A 131 -4.66 -16.80 -8.34
CA ILE A 131 -3.69 -16.63 -9.41
C ILE A 131 -2.98 -17.96 -9.62
N ARG A 132 -2.97 -18.44 -10.86
CA ARG A 132 -2.18 -19.61 -11.27
C ARG A 132 -1.16 -19.19 -12.30
N THR A 133 0.11 -19.41 -12.01
CA THR A 133 1.23 -19.02 -12.87
C THR A 133 2.02 -20.27 -13.25
N PRO A 134 2.18 -20.59 -14.54
CA PRO A 134 2.95 -21.76 -14.95
C PRO A 134 4.39 -21.75 -14.40
N PRO A 135 4.97 -22.94 -14.10
CA PRO A 135 6.37 -23.02 -13.69
C PRO A 135 7.28 -22.33 -14.70
N ASN A 136 8.27 -21.60 -14.19
CA ASN A 136 9.27 -20.92 -15.01
C ASN A 136 10.65 -21.01 -14.33
N GLY A 137 11.66 -20.37 -14.93
CA GLY A 137 13.03 -20.39 -14.39
C GLY A 137 13.17 -19.85 -12.96
N CYS A 138 12.18 -19.06 -12.49
CA CYS A 138 12.14 -18.44 -11.16
C CYS A 138 11.09 -19.03 -10.22
N LEU A 139 10.03 -19.65 -10.75
CA LEU A 139 8.96 -20.34 -10.03
C LEU A 139 9.03 -21.84 -10.32
N THR A 140 9.92 -22.54 -9.63
CA THR A 140 10.20 -23.97 -9.89
C THR A 140 9.42 -24.92 -8.98
N ASN A 141 8.98 -24.47 -7.80
CA ASN A 141 8.16 -25.27 -6.92
C ASN A 141 6.69 -25.22 -7.37
N PRO A 142 6.02 -26.36 -7.60
CA PRO A 142 4.60 -26.37 -7.96
C PRO A 142 3.70 -25.70 -6.91
N GLY A 143 4.07 -25.74 -5.62
CA GLY A 143 3.35 -25.05 -4.56
C GLY A 143 3.34 -23.52 -4.70
N ASP A 144 4.35 -22.95 -5.37
CA ASP A 144 4.48 -21.50 -5.57
C ASP A 144 3.80 -21.02 -6.87
N THR A 145 3.18 -21.96 -7.62
CA THR A 145 2.48 -21.67 -8.88
C THR A 145 1.02 -21.32 -8.70
N LEU A 146 0.49 -21.42 -7.48
CA LEU A 146 -0.89 -21.15 -7.14
C LEU A 146 -0.96 -20.39 -5.83
N ILE A 147 -1.59 -19.23 -5.86
CA ILE A 147 -1.82 -18.44 -4.65
C ILE A 147 -3.23 -17.86 -4.69
N SER A 148 -3.88 -17.82 -3.53
CA SER A 148 -5.17 -17.17 -3.35
C SER A 148 -5.05 -16.07 -2.30
N VAL A 149 -5.69 -14.95 -2.56
CA VAL A 149 -5.74 -13.79 -1.66
C VAL A 149 -7.18 -13.32 -1.55
N THR A 150 -7.63 -13.06 -0.32
CA THR A 150 -8.97 -12.53 -0.05
C THR A 150 -8.87 -11.12 0.51
N ARG A 151 -9.66 -10.19 -0.03
CA ARG A 151 -9.89 -8.85 0.52
C ARG A 151 -11.36 -8.71 0.86
N GLU A 152 -11.66 -8.07 1.97
CA GLU A 152 -13.04 -7.76 2.37
C GLU A 152 -13.39 -6.38 1.85
N LEU A 153 -14.36 -6.27 0.94
CA LEU A 153 -14.89 -4.96 0.54
C LEU A 153 -15.97 -4.54 1.51
N PHE A 154 -15.99 -3.26 1.87
CA PHE A 154 -16.99 -2.64 2.71
C PHE A 154 -17.81 -1.63 1.89
N PHE A 155 -19.12 -1.82 1.83
CA PHE A 155 -20.03 -0.89 1.17
C PHE A 155 -20.69 0.00 2.20
N THR A 156 -20.59 1.32 2.07
CA THR A 156 -21.14 2.29 3.02
C THR A 156 -21.63 3.55 2.31
N GLU A 157 -22.76 4.09 2.75
CA GLU A 157 -23.24 5.40 2.29
C GLU A 157 -22.69 6.55 3.15
N LYS A 158 -22.04 6.22 4.27
CA LYS A 158 -21.56 7.19 5.22
C LYS A 158 -20.21 7.75 4.81
N ALA A 159 -20.12 9.06 4.90
CA ALA A 159 -18.86 9.75 4.68
C ALA A 159 -17.96 9.63 5.93
N LEU A 160 -16.65 9.50 5.74
CA LEU A 160 -15.63 9.62 6.76
C LEU A 160 -15.64 11.05 7.28
N LYS A 161 -16.30 11.28 8.40
CA LYS A 161 -16.28 12.57 9.10
C LYS A 161 -15.28 12.54 10.23
N LEU A 162 -13.99 12.58 9.85
CA LEU A 162 -12.91 12.77 10.82
C LEU A 162 -13.16 14.01 11.70
N TYR A 163 -13.63 15.10 11.11
CA TYR A 163 -13.81 16.38 11.78
C TYR A 163 -15.30 16.71 11.90
N LYS A 164 -15.75 17.15 13.08
CA LYS A 164 -17.09 17.76 13.21
C LYS A 164 -17.05 19.15 12.56
N GLU A 165 -18.23 19.70 12.30
CA GLU A 165 -18.34 21.03 11.67
C GLU A 165 -17.62 22.09 12.50
N GLY A 166 -16.71 22.83 11.87
CA GLY A 166 -15.89 23.84 12.53
C GLY A 166 -14.64 23.32 13.26
N GLU A 167 -14.37 22.01 13.23
CA GLU A 167 -13.16 21.44 13.82
C GLU A 167 -12.04 21.25 12.78
N ASP A 168 -10.82 21.63 13.16
CA ASP A 168 -9.58 21.29 12.43
C ASP A 168 -8.78 20.19 13.15
N THR A 169 -9.35 19.61 14.21
CA THR A 169 -8.70 18.59 15.01
C THR A 169 -9.72 17.57 15.52
N ALA A 170 -9.35 16.29 15.49
CA ALA A 170 -10.08 15.22 16.18
C ALA A 170 -9.12 14.45 17.09
N ILE A 171 -9.51 14.23 18.35
CA ILE A 171 -8.69 13.55 19.35
C ILE A 171 -9.37 12.23 19.71
N PHE A 172 -8.62 11.14 19.66
CA PHE A 172 -9.07 9.82 20.06
C PHE A 172 -8.21 9.31 21.23
N LYS A 173 -8.87 8.86 22.29
CA LYS A 173 -8.25 8.23 23.47
C LYS A 173 -8.55 6.74 23.47
N GLY A 174 -7.54 5.93 23.69
CA GLY A 174 -7.65 4.49 23.49
C GLY A 174 -6.47 3.72 24.04
N TYR A 175 -6.22 2.55 23.47
CA TYR A 175 -5.13 1.66 23.82
C TYR A 175 -4.58 0.97 22.58
N PHE A 176 -3.37 0.42 22.67
CA PHE A 176 -2.82 -0.44 21.64
C PHE A 176 -3.15 -1.91 21.95
N GLU A 177 -3.40 -2.75 20.95
CA GLU A 177 -3.73 -4.17 21.18
C GLU A 177 -2.62 -4.93 21.93
N ASP A 178 -1.36 -4.54 21.75
CA ASP A 178 -0.19 -5.10 22.45
C ASP A 178 0.06 -4.48 23.83
N ASP A 179 -0.60 -3.36 24.16
CA ASP A 179 -0.61 -2.75 25.48
C ASP A 179 -2.02 -2.23 25.84
N PRO A 180 -2.97 -3.14 26.16
CA PRO A 180 -4.37 -2.79 26.39
C PRO A 180 -4.59 -2.00 27.70
N ASN A 181 -3.59 -1.93 28.58
CA ASN A 181 -3.67 -1.18 29.83
C ASN A 181 -3.02 0.21 29.73
N GLY A 182 -2.22 0.46 28.70
CA GLY A 182 -1.63 1.76 28.41
C GLY A 182 -2.64 2.67 27.73
N GLU A 183 -2.93 3.81 28.35
CA GLU A 183 -3.68 4.87 27.66
C GLU A 183 -2.81 5.47 26.54
N ALA A 184 -3.39 5.57 25.35
CA ALA A 184 -2.79 6.18 24.19
C ALA A 184 -3.72 7.25 23.62
N ILE A 185 -3.12 8.32 23.07
CA ILE A 185 -3.84 9.42 22.46
C ILE A 185 -3.35 9.59 21.03
N ILE A 186 -4.26 9.50 20.07
CA ILE A 186 -4.01 9.83 18.68
C ILE A 186 -4.80 11.07 18.31
N GLN A 187 -4.14 12.01 17.64
CA GLN A 187 -4.75 13.26 17.19
C GLN A 187 -4.64 13.38 15.67
N TYR A 188 -5.76 13.71 15.05
CA TYR A 188 -5.90 14.01 13.64
C TYR A 188 -5.98 15.52 13.49
N ILE A 189 -5.13 16.11 12.65
CA ILE A 189 -5.00 17.55 12.47
C ILE A 189 -5.21 17.87 11.00
N ARG A 190 -6.19 18.71 10.70
CA ARG A 190 -6.43 19.23 9.35
C ARG A 190 -5.44 20.35 9.07
N ILE A 191 -4.72 20.23 7.97
CA ILE A 191 -3.78 21.24 7.50
C ILE A 191 -4.40 21.89 6.26
N ASN A 192 -4.89 23.12 6.43
CA ASN A 192 -5.63 23.84 5.40
C ASN A 192 -4.71 24.61 4.44
N GLU A 193 -3.51 25.00 4.88
CA GLU A 193 -2.55 25.79 4.10
C GLU A 193 -1.10 25.30 4.30
N GLY A 194 -0.23 25.57 3.31
CA GLY A 194 1.19 25.23 3.36
C GLY A 194 1.49 23.78 2.96
N SER A 195 2.46 23.16 3.64
CA SER A 195 2.82 21.76 3.41
C SER A 195 3.38 21.11 4.68
N ILE A 196 3.16 19.81 4.85
CA ILE A 196 3.78 18.99 5.90
C ILE A 196 4.56 17.87 5.25
N GLY A 197 5.85 17.74 5.58
CA GLY A 197 6.69 16.67 5.03
C GLY A 197 6.72 16.61 3.50
N GLY A 198 6.60 17.76 2.81
CA GLY A 198 6.53 17.83 1.34
C GLY A 198 5.14 17.62 0.74
N VAL A 199 4.15 17.20 1.54
CA VAL A 199 2.76 17.07 1.11
C VAL A 199 2.05 18.41 1.26
N ALA A 200 1.58 18.98 0.15
CA ALA A 200 0.85 20.23 0.14
C ALA A 200 -0.55 20.09 0.76
N ALA A 201 -1.01 21.15 1.42
CA ALA A 201 -2.38 21.28 1.88
C ALA A 201 -3.38 21.35 0.69
N PRO A 202 -4.67 20.98 0.87
CA PRO A 202 -5.25 20.44 2.10
C PRO A 202 -4.86 18.97 2.37
N THR A 203 -4.45 18.66 3.61
CA THR A 203 -4.11 17.29 4.04
C THR A 203 -4.46 17.06 5.52
N THR A 204 -4.41 15.80 5.98
CA THR A 204 -4.60 15.42 7.38
C THR A 204 -3.32 14.79 7.92
N ALA A 205 -2.84 15.29 9.06
CA ALA A 205 -1.73 14.70 9.80
C ALA A 205 -2.25 13.92 11.00
N ILE A 206 -1.64 12.76 11.26
CA ILE A 206 -1.93 11.89 12.40
C ILE A 206 -0.69 11.90 13.30
N VAL A 207 -0.88 12.32 14.55
CA VAL A 207 0.17 12.42 15.56
C VAL A 207 -0.17 11.57 16.79
N GLY A 208 0.86 11.20 17.55
CA GLY A 208 0.72 10.31 18.72
C GLY A 208 0.92 8.82 18.41
N VAL A 209 1.34 8.48 17.18
CA VAL A 209 1.68 7.11 16.78
C VAL A 209 3.07 6.75 17.32
N PRO A 210 3.22 5.67 18.11
CA PRO A 210 4.53 5.24 18.60
C PRO A 210 5.48 4.91 17.45
N PHE A 211 6.75 5.30 17.61
CA PHE A 211 7.84 5.01 16.66
C PHE A 211 7.67 5.61 15.25
N VAL A 212 6.67 6.47 15.05
CA VAL A 212 6.39 7.19 13.81
C VAL A 212 6.27 8.68 14.14
N ASP A 213 7.10 9.53 13.53
CA ASP A 213 7.11 10.97 13.85
C ASP A 213 5.74 11.62 13.58
N THR A 214 5.20 11.42 12.38
CA THR A 214 3.88 11.89 11.95
C THR A 214 3.48 11.07 10.73
N LEU A 215 2.24 10.60 10.70
CA LEU A 215 1.66 9.95 9.52
C LEU A 215 0.84 11.00 8.76
N VAL A 216 1.14 11.23 7.49
CA VAL A 216 0.35 12.12 6.64
C VAL A 216 -0.61 11.26 5.83
N TYR A 217 -1.90 11.55 5.95
CA TYR A 217 -2.92 10.92 5.12
C TYR A 217 -2.67 11.34 3.66
N PRO A 218 -2.67 10.40 2.70
CA PRO A 218 -2.36 10.71 1.31
C PRO A 218 -3.21 11.89 0.83
N ARG A 219 -2.59 12.74 -0.01
CA ARG A 219 -3.25 13.89 -0.63
C ARG A 219 -4.60 13.41 -1.14
N ILE A 220 -5.66 14.09 -0.71
CA ILE A 220 -7.02 13.91 -1.20
C ILE A 220 -6.93 13.71 -2.71
N CYS A 221 -7.13 12.48 -3.19
CA CYS A 221 -7.45 12.30 -4.58
C CYS A 221 -8.78 13.03 -4.74
N TYR A 222 -8.72 14.17 -5.42
CA TYR A 222 -9.85 15.08 -5.55
C TYR A 222 -11.06 14.26 -6.03
N PHE A 223 -12.09 14.16 -5.19
CA PHE A 223 -13.35 13.47 -5.49
C PHE A 223 -13.35 11.94 -5.56
N ASP A 224 -12.34 11.24 -5.02
CA ASP A 224 -12.36 9.77 -5.01
C ASP A 224 -13.25 9.19 -3.90
N ASN A 225 -14.17 8.33 -4.32
CA ASN A 225 -15.15 7.53 -3.55
C ASN A 225 -14.55 6.57 -2.50
N CYS A 226 -13.29 6.78 -2.09
CA CYS A 226 -12.52 5.88 -1.24
C CYS A 226 -11.93 6.59 -0.01
N ALA A 227 -11.56 7.87 -0.13
CA ALA A 227 -10.93 8.62 0.96
C ALA A 227 -11.92 9.12 2.03
N ASN A 228 -13.21 9.06 1.71
CA ASN A 228 -14.29 9.65 2.50
C ASN A 228 -15.26 8.60 3.02
N HIS A 229 -14.86 7.37 3.37
CA HIS A 229 -15.82 6.39 3.93
C HIS A 229 -15.37 5.77 5.24
N LEU A 230 -16.31 5.31 6.07
CA LEU A 230 -16.08 4.86 7.46
C LEU A 230 -14.94 3.85 7.63
N HIS A 231 -14.56 3.16 6.57
CA HIS A 231 -13.37 2.32 6.51
C HIS A 231 -12.52 2.77 5.32
N THR A 232 -11.21 2.77 5.48
CA THR A 232 -10.28 3.10 4.40
C THR A 232 -8.96 2.41 4.67
N LYS A 233 -8.56 1.55 3.74
CA LYS A 233 -7.23 0.97 3.72
C LYS A 233 -6.38 1.81 2.78
N SER A 234 -5.27 2.33 3.29
CA SER A 234 -4.31 3.11 2.54
C SER A 234 -3.01 2.32 2.45
N VAL A 235 -2.52 2.11 1.22
CA VAL A 235 -1.13 1.70 1.04
C VAL A 235 -0.31 2.97 0.89
N ILE A 236 0.64 3.14 1.79
CA ILE A 236 1.52 4.31 1.77
C ILE A 236 2.67 3.97 0.84
N TYR A 237 2.81 4.78 -0.22
CA TYR A 237 3.96 4.73 -1.09
C TYR A 237 5.23 4.96 -0.25
N GLN A 238 6.10 3.94 -0.21
CA GLN A 238 7.48 4.17 0.16
C GLN A 238 8.03 5.21 -0.79
N ASP A 239 8.52 6.31 -0.23
CA ASP A 239 9.06 7.40 -0.99
C ASP A 239 10.26 6.87 -1.80
N ALA A 240 10.07 6.68 -3.11
CA ALA A 240 11.16 6.37 -4.02
C ALA A 240 12.14 7.55 -4.16
N ASN A 241 11.82 8.71 -3.57
CA ASN A 241 12.72 9.85 -3.50
C ASN A 241 13.47 9.89 -2.16
N ASP A 242 14.76 9.60 -2.26
CA ASP A 242 15.85 9.56 -1.25
C ASP A 242 16.05 10.87 -0.42
N CYS A 243 15.11 11.81 -0.45
CA CYS A 243 15.19 13.10 0.25
C CYS A 243 14.71 13.06 1.71
N TYR A 244 13.97 12.01 2.13
CA TYR A 244 13.29 11.98 3.43
C TYR A 244 13.90 10.98 4.42
N LYS A 245 15.15 11.23 4.82
CA LYS A 245 15.93 10.43 5.79
C LYS A 245 15.47 10.53 7.26
N ARG A 246 14.26 11.00 7.57
CA ARG A 246 13.85 11.29 8.96
C ARG A 246 12.98 10.23 9.61
N THR A 247 12.24 9.41 8.85
CA THR A 247 11.49 8.31 9.45
C THR A 247 12.42 7.17 9.81
N LYS A 248 12.46 6.81 11.10
CA LYS A 248 13.33 5.73 11.61
C LYS A 248 12.98 4.38 10.98
N TYR A 249 11.72 4.19 10.58
CA TYR A 249 11.20 2.98 9.94
C TYR A 249 10.07 3.35 8.96
N PRO A 250 10.15 2.95 7.67
CA PRO A 250 9.08 3.21 6.71
C PRO A 250 7.82 2.39 7.03
N LEU A 251 6.65 2.98 6.78
CA LEU A 251 5.37 2.28 6.82
C LEU A 251 5.16 1.56 5.49
N SER A 252 4.60 0.35 5.53
CA SER A 252 4.14 -0.36 4.33
C SER A 252 2.63 -0.21 4.13
N GLU A 253 1.87 -0.17 5.23
CA GLU A 253 0.40 -0.15 5.20
C GLU A 253 -0.14 0.68 6.36
N ALA A 254 -1.25 1.39 6.14
CA ALA A 254 -2.03 2.02 7.19
C ALA A 254 -3.52 1.91 6.87
N GLU A 255 -4.33 1.53 7.84
CA GLU A 255 -5.75 1.26 7.70
C GLU A 255 -6.50 1.98 8.82
N PHE A 256 -7.51 2.74 8.44
CA PHE A 256 -8.34 3.53 9.34
C PHE A 256 -9.79 3.04 9.25
N GLN A 257 -10.37 2.69 10.39
CA GLN A 257 -11.70 2.09 10.47
C GLN A 257 -12.50 2.72 11.61
N PHE A 258 -13.72 3.16 11.35
CA PHE A 258 -14.69 3.52 12.38
C PHE A 258 -15.46 2.26 12.84
N LEU A 259 -15.47 2.02 14.15
CA LEU A 259 -16.05 0.81 14.76
C LEU A 259 -17.54 1.02 15.09
N GLY A 260 -18.36 1.24 14.06
CA GLY A 260 -19.82 1.33 14.19
C GLY A 260 -20.36 2.71 14.57
N SER A 261 -19.51 3.67 14.97
CA SER A 261 -19.87 5.08 15.15
C SER A 261 -18.73 6.01 14.68
N GLU A 262 -19.03 7.30 14.45
CA GLU A 262 -18.01 8.33 14.15
C GLU A 262 -17.14 8.70 15.37
N ASP A 263 -17.43 8.11 16.53
CA ASP A 263 -16.74 8.37 17.78
C ASP A 263 -15.84 7.20 18.21
N GLU A 264 -15.80 6.06 17.50
CA GLU A 264 -14.89 4.95 17.80
C GLU A 264 -14.06 4.57 16.58
N VAL A 265 -12.75 4.45 16.76
CA VAL A 265 -11.79 4.19 15.68
C VAL A 265 -10.86 3.04 15.99
N LYS A 266 -10.52 2.28 14.96
CA LYS A 266 -9.36 1.42 14.86
C LYS A 266 -8.37 1.97 13.82
N LEU A 267 -7.14 2.24 14.23
CA LEU A 267 -6.02 2.54 13.34
C LEU A 267 -5.06 1.36 13.36
N THR A 268 -4.88 0.70 12.21
CA THR A 268 -3.90 -0.37 12.03
C THR A 268 -2.77 0.13 11.14
N TRP A 269 -1.52 -0.15 11.46
CA TRP A 269 -0.41 0.14 10.54
C TRP A 269 0.68 -0.92 10.62
N VAL A 270 1.43 -1.03 9.53
CA VAL A 270 2.57 -1.94 9.42
C VAL A 270 3.84 -1.14 9.30
N GLN A 271 4.74 -1.34 10.27
CA GLN A 271 6.06 -0.74 10.31
C GLN A 271 7.09 -1.75 9.81
N ASN A 272 7.90 -1.34 8.82
CA ASN A 272 9.00 -2.13 8.29
C ASN A 272 10.28 -1.76 9.03
N GLU A 273 10.67 -2.57 10.02
CA GLU A 273 11.99 -2.51 10.63
C GLU A 273 12.96 -3.42 9.85
N PRO A 274 14.28 -3.16 9.87
CA PRO A 274 15.25 -4.08 9.27
C PRO A 274 15.10 -5.51 9.81
N GLY A 275 14.60 -6.40 8.96
CA GLY A 275 14.38 -7.82 9.29
C GLY A 275 13.11 -8.14 10.08
N ILE A 276 12.22 -7.16 10.36
CA ILE A 276 10.97 -7.39 11.10
C ILE A 276 9.84 -6.54 10.52
N HIS A 277 8.70 -7.17 10.22
CA HIS A 277 7.44 -6.48 9.95
C HIS A 277 6.58 -6.53 11.20
N LYS A 278 6.27 -5.37 11.79
CA LYS A 278 5.38 -5.29 12.96
C LYS A 278 4.06 -4.64 12.56
N ARG A 279 2.97 -5.28 12.95
CA ARG A 279 1.63 -4.72 12.85
C ARG A 279 1.24 -4.15 14.21
N HIS A 280 0.81 -2.91 14.21
CA HIS A 280 0.30 -2.22 15.39
C HIS A 280 -1.16 -1.86 15.17
N VAL A 281 -1.93 -1.89 16.25
CA VAL A 281 -3.36 -1.62 16.22
C VAL A 281 -3.70 -0.73 17.41
N PHE A 282 -4.28 0.42 17.13
CA PHE A 282 -4.87 1.32 18.13
C PHE A 282 -6.38 1.23 18.06
N ILE A 283 -7.04 1.16 19.21
CA ILE A 283 -8.49 1.23 19.35
C ILE A 283 -8.81 2.38 20.29
N GLY A 284 -9.58 3.37 19.85
CA GLY A 284 -9.88 4.54 20.67
C GLY A 284 -11.23 5.18 20.39
N ALA A 285 -11.69 5.96 21.36
CA ALA A 285 -12.92 6.74 21.28
C ALA A 285 -12.61 8.24 21.24
N ARG A 286 -13.46 9.00 20.54
CA ARG A 286 -13.35 10.45 20.39
C ARG A 286 -13.59 11.16 21.71
N GLN A 287 -12.80 12.19 22.01
CA GLN A 287 -12.97 13.07 23.17
C GLN A 287 -13.70 14.36 22.82
#